data_AF-A0A2M7QXF0-F1
#
_entry.id   AF-A0A2M7QXF0-F1
#
_cell.length_a   1.000
_cell.length_b   1.000
_cell.length_c   1.000
_cell.angle_alpha   90.00
_cell.angle_beta   90.00
_cell.angle_gamma   90.00
#
_symmetry.space_group_name_H-M   'P 1'
#
loop_
_entity.id
_entity.type
_entity.pdbx_description
1 polymer ?
#
loop_
_entity_poly.entity_id
_entity_poly.type
_entity_poly.pdbx_seq_one_letter_code
_entity_poly.pdbx_strand_id
1 'polypeptide(L)'
;MLWLSRVLIMAHLLERMQLLAFDMKQKASLLPRADKVGGVEFLVELLLKEADEFEEALNSSDAKDDQLSRQLRLKKIRDELNDVLVFMFSVSMIHPGEDVDVAGQVGKADLYKGGKSYAVDWLRQAVLDVQDGSKASLQESFARWYAISEHLENPHLALRYFRETINKVLANRPPEIFSDIENGKVLSNYECVEKYKHVSGCMRLIRDRVKESEGRDRQLKRSDWIHLKTIILDWRNPDLSMALLRSKLPQVVMNPGGVLVYSGLNHI
;
A
#
# COMPACT_ATOMS: atom_id res chain seq x y z
N MET A 1 7.70 -26.58 -22.96
CA MET A 1 8.87 -25.69 -22.87
C MET A 1 8.50 -24.26 -22.42
N LEU A 2 7.39 -23.67 -22.91
CA LEU A 2 6.93 -22.32 -22.50
C LEU A 2 6.49 -22.17 -21.03
N TRP A 3 5.96 -23.23 -20.40
CA TRP A 3 5.50 -23.20 -19.01
C TRP A 3 6.65 -23.01 -18.00
N LEU A 4 7.72 -23.79 -18.14
CA LEU A 4 8.89 -23.71 -17.25
C LEU A 4 9.53 -22.32 -17.27
N SER A 5 9.61 -21.70 -18.46
CA SER A 5 10.11 -20.35 -18.63
C SER A 5 9.23 -19.29 -17.95
N ARG A 6 7.90 -19.46 -17.95
CA ARG A 6 6.96 -18.54 -17.28
C ARG A 6 7.06 -18.62 -15.76
N VAL A 7 7.20 -19.83 -15.22
CA VAL A 7 7.41 -20.09 -13.78
C VAL A 7 8.72 -19.45 -13.31
N LEU A 8 9.82 -19.67 -14.03
CA LEU A 8 11.13 -19.10 -13.69
C LEU A 8 11.15 -17.56 -13.79
N ILE A 9 10.49 -17.00 -14.81
CA ILE A 9 10.32 -15.55 -14.92
C ILE A 9 9.56 -15.04 -13.71
N MET A 10 8.43 -15.64 -13.34
CA MET A 10 7.63 -15.16 -12.23
C MET A 10 8.36 -15.27 -10.88
N ALA A 11 9.06 -16.38 -10.63
CA ALA A 11 9.89 -16.54 -9.44
C ALA A 11 10.90 -15.38 -9.31
N HIS A 12 11.61 -15.05 -10.39
CA HIS A 12 12.56 -13.92 -10.40
C HIS A 12 11.88 -12.56 -10.22
N LEU A 13 10.65 -12.39 -10.72
CA LEU A 13 9.90 -11.15 -10.52
C LEU A 13 9.47 -11.01 -9.05
N LEU A 14 9.00 -12.08 -8.41
CA LEU A 14 8.58 -12.07 -7.01
C LEU A 14 9.74 -11.76 -6.07
N GLU A 15 10.94 -12.32 -6.31
CA GLU A 15 12.15 -11.97 -5.57
C GLU A 15 12.46 -10.47 -5.65
N ARG A 16 12.39 -9.90 -6.86
CA ARG A 16 12.61 -8.45 -7.05
C ARG A 16 11.54 -7.60 -6.36
N MET A 17 10.28 -8.04 -6.36
CA MET A 17 9.21 -7.34 -5.64
C MET A 17 9.42 -7.41 -4.13
N GLN A 18 9.83 -8.55 -3.60
CA GLN A 18 10.14 -8.73 -2.18
C GLN A 18 11.25 -7.75 -1.74
N LEU A 19 12.31 -7.61 -2.55
CA LEU A 19 13.38 -6.65 -2.29
C LEU A 19 12.89 -5.19 -2.32
N LEU A 20 12.01 -4.84 -3.27
CA LEU A 20 11.42 -3.50 -3.34
C LEU A 20 10.49 -3.21 -2.16
N ALA A 21 9.68 -4.18 -1.75
CA ALA A 21 8.82 -4.08 -0.58
C ALA A 21 9.67 -3.99 0.71
N PHE A 22 10.82 -4.67 0.76
CA PHE A 22 11.75 -4.56 1.87
C PHE A 22 12.41 -3.17 1.95
N ASP A 23 12.89 -2.64 0.82
CA ASP A 23 13.44 -1.28 0.77
C ASP A 23 12.37 -0.23 1.13
N MET A 24 11.13 -0.43 0.66
CA MET A 24 9.98 0.38 1.07
C MET A 24 9.73 0.27 2.57
N LYS A 25 9.76 -0.92 3.16
CA LYS A 25 9.62 -1.16 4.61
C LYS A 25 10.63 -0.32 5.39
N GLN A 26 11.90 -0.37 4.99
CA GLN A 26 12.97 0.38 5.64
C GLN A 26 12.74 1.89 5.56
N LYS A 27 12.34 2.39 4.38
CA LYS A 27 12.16 3.82 4.12
C LYS A 27 10.86 4.40 4.70
N ALA A 28 9.77 3.66 4.64
CA ALA A 28 8.46 4.08 5.16
C ALA A 28 8.28 3.73 6.65
N SER A 29 9.27 3.09 7.28
CA SER A 29 9.22 2.57 8.66
C SER A 29 7.95 1.74 8.93
N LEU A 30 7.56 0.97 7.92
CA LEU A 30 6.22 0.39 7.79
C LEU A 30 5.99 -0.79 8.77
N LEU A 31 7.07 -1.42 9.25
CA LEU A 31 6.98 -2.70 9.97
C LEU A 31 7.66 -2.79 11.35
N PRO A 32 8.74 -2.06 11.71
CA PRO A 32 9.20 -2.07 13.12
C PRO A 32 8.12 -1.60 14.13
N ARG A 33 7.03 -1.04 13.62
CA ARG A 33 5.89 -0.44 14.32
C ARG A 33 4.64 -1.32 14.32
N ALA A 34 4.47 -2.19 13.34
CA ALA A 34 3.42 -3.21 13.34
C ALA A 34 3.80 -4.33 14.32
N ASP A 35 5.06 -4.77 14.31
CA ASP A 35 5.61 -5.90 15.10
C ASP A 35 5.36 -5.84 16.61
N LYS A 36 4.99 -4.67 17.15
CA LYS A 36 5.03 -4.42 18.59
C LYS A 36 3.67 -4.31 19.28
N VAL A 37 2.57 -4.17 18.55
CA VAL A 37 1.20 -4.19 19.09
C VAL A 37 0.22 -4.67 18.00
N GLY A 38 0.01 -5.99 17.87
CA GLY A 38 -1.01 -6.57 16.97
C GLY A 38 -0.73 -6.39 15.46
N GLY A 39 0.54 -6.36 15.06
CA GLY A 39 0.95 -6.03 13.69
C GLY A 39 0.47 -7.00 12.63
N VAL A 40 0.43 -8.29 12.95
CA VAL A 40 -0.03 -9.30 12.02
C VAL A 40 -1.52 -9.14 11.81
N GLU A 41 -2.30 -8.98 12.87
CA GLU A 41 -3.76 -8.80 12.82
C GLU A 41 -4.14 -7.53 12.03
N PHE A 42 -3.47 -6.41 12.31
CA PHE A 42 -3.72 -5.15 11.59
C PHE A 42 -3.34 -5.23 10.10
N LEU A 43 -2.20 -5.83 9.78
CA LEU A 43 -1.80 -5.99 8.37
C LEU A 43 -2.67 -7.01 7.64
N VAL A 44 -3.17 -8.03 8.33
CA VAL A 44 -4.14 -8.97 7.77
C VAL A 44 -5.48 -8.27 7.50
N GLU A 45 -5.96 -7.41 8.41
CA GLU A 45 -7.18 -6.63 8.17
C GLU A 45 -7.05 -5.75 6.92
N LEU A 46 -5.91 -5.06 6.77
CA LEU A 46 -5.63 -4.28 5.56
C LEU A 46 -5.54 -5.16 4.30
N LEU A 47 -4.87 -6.31 4.39
CA LEU A 47 -4.76 -7.25 3.27
C LEU A 47 -6.13 -7.78 2.82
N LEU A 48 -7.02 -8.10 3.75
CA LEU A 48 -8.39 -8.53 3.45
C LEU A 48 -9.17 -7.41 2.75
N LYS A 49 -9.03 -6.17 3.22
CA LYS A 49 -9.64 -5.01 2.59
C LYS A 49 -9.17 -4.81 1.15
N GLU A 50 -7.86 -4.96 0.87
CA GLU A 50 -7.36 -4.89 -0.51
C GLU A 50 -7.84 -6.07 -1.37
N ALA A 51 -8.03 -7.26 -0.78
CA ALA A 51 -8.61 -8.40 -1.48
C ALA A 51 -10.08 -8.14 -1.88
N ASP A 52 -10.84 -7.45 -1.03
CA ASP A 52 -12.21 -7.02 -1.34
C ASP A 52 -12.24 -5.96 -2.45
N GLU A 53 -11.37 -4.94 -2.39
CA GLU A 53 -11.25 -3.92 -3.44
C GLU A 53 -10.86 -4.56 -4.79
N PHE A 54 -9.99 -5.58 -4.75
CA PHE A 54 -9.64 -6.38 -5.92
C PHE A 54 -10.81 -7.20 -6.46
N GLU A 55 -11.60 -7.86 -5.61
CA GLU A 55 -12.81 -8.58 -6.06
C GLU A 55 -13.82 -7.63 -6.70
N GLU A 56 -14.05 -6.46 -6.11
CA GLU A 56 -14.92 -5.43 -6.69
C GLU A 56 -14.40 -4.98 -8.06
N ALA A 57 -13.09 -4.81 -8.23
CA ALA A 57 -12.50 -4.46 -9.52
C ALA A 57 -12.63 -5.59 -10.56
N LEU A 58 -12.59 -6.86 -10.13
CA LEU A 58 -12.86 -8.00 -11.00
C LEU A 58 -14.33 -8.05 -11.44
N ASN A 59 -15.24 -7.78 -10.51
CA ASN A 59 -16.69 -7.86 -10.70
C ASN A 59 -17.30 -6.59 -11.29
N SER A 60 -16.55 -5.49 -11.38
CA SER A 60 -17.03 -4.26 -12.02
C SER A 60 -17.32 -4.51 -13.50
N SER A 61 -18.59 -4.73 -13.81
CA SER A 61 -19.11 -4.80 -15.17
C SER A 61 -19.22 -3.37 -15.70
N ASP A 62 -18.21 -2.88 -16.39
CA ASP A 62 -18.40 -1.68 -17.19
C ASP A 62 -19.32 -2.05 -18.36
N ALA A 63 -20.56 -1.53 -18.32
CA ALA A 63 -21.61 -1.76 -19.30
C ALA A 63 -21.31 -1.15 -20.70
N LYS A 64 -20.06 -0.77 -20.97
CA LYS A 64 -19.62 -0.18 -22.23
C LYS A 64 -18.37 -0.91 -22.70
N ASP A 65 -18.56 -1.67 -23.77
CA ASP A 65 -17.54 -2.46 -24.47
C ASP A 65 -16.62 -1.55 -25.32
N ASP A 66 -16.24 -0.38 -24.80
CA ASP A 66 -15.30 0.52 -25.44
C ASP A 66 -13.87 0.31 -24.91
N GLN A 67 -12.90 0.58 -25.79
CA GLN A 67 -11.49 0.32 -25.54
C GLN A 67 -10.95 1.06 -24.30
N LEU A 68 -11.47 2.26 -24.01
CA LEU A 68 -11.05 3.09 -22.88
C LEU A 68 -11.54 2.50 -21.55
N SER A 69 -12.79 2.08 -21.48
CA SER A 69 -13.38 1.43 -20.31
C SER A 69 -12.65 0.13 -19.98
N ARG A 70 -12.32 -0.68 -20.99
CA ARG A 70 -11.48 -1.88 -20.82
C ARG A 70 -10.10 -1.55 -20.24
N GLN A 71 -9.44 -0.49 -20.72
CA GLN A 71 -8.13 -0.08 -20.22
C GLN A 71 -8.19 0.42 -18.77
N LEU A 72 -9.21 1.20 -18.41
CA LEU A 72 -9.39 1.69 -17.04
C LEU A 72 -9.71 0.56 -16.06
N ARG A 73 -10.53 -0.41 -16.46
CA ARG A 73 -10.81 -1.61 -15.66
C ARG A 73 -9.54 -2.44 -15.44
N LEU A 74 -8.76 -2.70 -16.50
CA LEU A 74 -7.50 -3.43 -16.38
C LEU A 74 -6.49 -2.68 -15.48
N LYS A 75 -6.46 -1.34 -15.55
CA LYS A 75 -5.67 -0.49 -14.65
C LYS A 75 -6.11 -0.68 -13.20
N LYS A 76 -7.41 -0.64 -12.91
CA LYS A 76 -7.95 -0.84 -11.55
C LYS A 76 -7.62 -2.22 -11.01
N ILE A 77 -7.95 -3.29 -11.76
CA ILE A 77 -7.64 -4.69 -11.37
C ILE A 77 -6.15 -4.84 -11.04
N ARG A 78 -5.28 -4.25 -11.85
CA ARG A 78 -3.83 -4.27 -11.64
C ARG A 78 -3.43 -3.54 -10.36
N ASP A 79 -3.99 -2.36 -10.11
CA ASP A 79 -3.63 -1.53 -8.96
C ASP A 79 -4.01 -2.26 -7.65
N GLU A 80 -5.23 -2.81 -7.56
CA GLU A 80 -5.66 -3.54 -6.36
C GLU A 80 -4.86 -4.85 -6.18
N LEU A 81 -4.53 -5.55 -7.27
CA LEU A 81 -3.69 -6.76 -7.21
C LEU A 81 -2.29 -6.45 -6.65
N ASN A 82 -1.71 -5.30 -7.00
CA ASN A 82 -0.42 -4.87 -6.47
C ASN A 82 -0.53 -4.43 -5.00
N ASP A 83 -1.61 -3.77 -4.61
CA ASP A 83 -1.85 -3.36 -3.22
C ASP A 83 -1.98 -4.63 -2.33
N VAL A 84 -2.67 -5.68 -2.78
CA VAL A 84 -2.68 -7.01 -2.14
C VAL A 84 -1.26 -7.58 -1.97
N LEU A 85 -0.43 -7.59 -3.02
CA LEU A 85 0.96 -8.08 -2.93
C LEU A 85 1.80 -7.31 -1.93
N VAL A 86 1.67 -5.98 -1.89
CA VAL A 86 2.43 -5.12 -0.96
C VAL A 86 2.13 -5.53 0.48
N PHE A 87 0.86 -5.78 0.81
CA PHE A 87 0.49 -6.23 2.16
C PHE A 87 0.90 -7.68 2.44
N MET A 88 0.82 -8.59 1.47
CA MET A 88 1.32 -9.96 1.64
C MET A 88 2.83 -9.99 1.93
N PHE A 89 3.63 -9.23 1.19
CA PHE A 89 5.05 -9.07 1.49
C PHE A 89 5.26 -8.43 2.86
N SER A 90 4.42 -7.47 3.23
CA SER A 90 4.52 -6.81 4.53
C SER A 90 4.27 -7.78 5.69
N VAL A 91 3.22 -8.60 5.58
CA VAL A 91 2.90 -9.68 6.54
C VAL A 91 4.04 -10.69 6.61
N SER A 92 4.61 -11.11 5.47
CA SER A 92 5.73 -12.07 5.46
C SER A 92 6.99 -11.59 6.15
N MET A 93 7.21 -10.28 6.21
CA MET A 93 8.39 -9.69 6.80
C MET A 93 8.27 -9.49 8.31
N ILE A 94 7.10 -9.79 8.90
CA ILE A 94 6.82 -9.62 10.33
C ILE A 94 6.34 -10.90 10.99
N HIS A 95 5.86 -11.84 10.18
CA HIS A 95 5.43 -13.13 10.65
C HIS A 95 6.61 -13.87 11.30
N PRO A 96 6.48 -14.32 12.56
CA PRO A 96 7.54 -15.08 13.21
C PRO A 96 7.71 -16.43 12.51
N GLY A 97 8.84 -16.61 11.83
CA GLY A 97 9.14 -17.81 11.05
C GLY A 97 10.23 -17.53 10.02
N GLU A 98 11.02 -18.55 9.69
CA GLU A 98 12.05 -18.48 8.63
C GLU A 98 11.49 -17.93 7.32
N ASP A 99 12.39 -17.39 6.49
CA ASP A 99 12.10 -16.82 5.16
C ASP A 99 11.04 -17.61 4.40
N VAL A 100 9.96 -16.91 4.04
CA VAL A 100 8.90 -17.45 3.20
C VAL A 100 9.47 -17.63 1.81
N ASP A 101 9.58 -18.89 1.36
CA ASP A 101 9.94 -19.21 -0.01
C ASP A 101 8.80 -18.85 -0.99
N VAL A 102 8.70 -17.57 -1.32
CA VAL A 102 7.71 -17.01 -2.24
C VAL A 102 7.91 -17.55 -3.66
N ALA A 103 9.16 -17.71 -4.08
CA ALA A 103 9.52 -18.24 -5.41
C ALA A 103 9.06 -19.69 -5.58
N GLY A 104 9.23 -20.54 -4.56
CA GLY A 104 8.78 -21.95 -4.58
C GLY A 104 7.26 -22.14 -4.55
N GLN A 105 6.47 -21.11 -4.22
CA GLN A 105 5.01 -21.22 -4.24
C GLN A 105 4.40 -21.09 -5.65
N VAL A 106 5.15 -20.53 -6.61
CA VAL A 106 4.71 -20.37 -8.00
C VAL A 106 4.33 -21.72 -8.62
N GLY A 107 5.10 -22.77 -8.34
CA GLY A 107 4.82 -24.12 -8.85
C GLY A 107 3.62 -24.83 -8.21
N LYS A 108 3.09 -24.32 -7.09
CA LYS A 108 1.93 -24.89 -6.38
C LYS A 108 0.61 -24.23 -6.76
N ALA A 109 0.63 -23.13 -7.50
CA ALA A 109 -0.58 -22.43 -7.94
C ALA A 109 -1.51 -23.28 -8.81
N ASP A 110 -0.94 -24.26 -9.52
CA ASP A 110 -1.69 -25.21 -10.34
C ASP A 110 -2.71 -26.04 -9.53
N LEU A 111 -2.52 -26.18 -8.22
CA LEU A 111 -3.43 -26.87 -7.31
C LEU A 111 -4.71 -26.07 -7.01
N TYR A 112 -4.72 -24.77 -7.32
CA TYR A 112 -5.81 -23.84 -7.00
C TYR A 112 -6.52 -23.31 -8.25
N LYS A 113 -6.44 -24.05 -9.36
CA LYS A 113 -7.13 -23.70 -10.61
C LYS A 113 -8.65 -23.87 -10.45
N GLY A 114 -9.39 -22.75 -10.57
CA GLY A 114 -10.84 -22.67 -10.47
C GLY A 114 -11.38 -21.42 -11.18
N GLY A 115 -12.67 -21.11 -11.01
CA GLY A 115 -13.20 -19.81 -11.47
C GLY A 115 -12.59 -18.64 -10.69
N LYS A 116 -12.50 -17.44 -11.30
CA LYS A 116 -11.87 -16.25 -10.68
C LYS A 116 -12.38 -15.93 -9.27
N SER A 117 -13.69 -16.05 -9.03
CA SER A 117 -14.31 -15.78 -7.73
C SER A 117 -13.89 -16.77 -6.64
N TYR A 118 -13.84 -18.07 -6.96
CA TYR A 118 -13.36 -19.10 -6.02
C TYR A 118 -11.92 -18.89 -5.55
N ALA A 119 -11.06 -18.43 -6.45
CA ALA A 119 -9.65 -18.19 -6.12
C ALA A 119 -9.47 -17.01 -5.15
N VAL A 120 -10.34 -16.00 -5.19
CA VAL A 120 -10.32 -14.86 -4.25
C VAL A 120 -10.84 -15.28 -2.88
N ASP A 121 -11.94 -16.02 -2.80
CA ASP A 121 -12.43 -16.57 -1.53
C ASP A 121 -11.38 -17.47 -0.86
N TRP A 122 -10.67 -18.24 -1.66
CA TRP A 122 -9.54 -19.04 -1.22
C TRP A 122 -8.38 -18.18 -0.71
N LEU A 123 -8.06 -17.06 -1.36
CA LEU A 123 -7.05 -16.13 -0.84
C LEU A 123 -7.48 -15.56 0.52
N ARG A 124 -8.74 -15.14 0.68
CA ARG A 124 -9.26 -14.63 1.97
C ARG A 124 -9.10 -15.63 3.09
N GLN A 125 -9.49 -16.89 2.85
CA GLN A 125 -9.36 -17.94 3.86
C GLN A 125 -7.90 -18.14 4.26
N ALA A 126 -7.00 -18.26 3.27
CA ALA A 126 -5.58 -18.45 3.55
C ALA A 126 -4.98 -17.26 4.32
N VAL A 127 -5.43 -16.03 4.06
CA VAL A 127 -5.02 -14.81 4.75
C VAL A 127 -5.54 -14.76 6.19
N LEU A 128 -6.78 -15.17 6.45
CA LEU A 128 -7.30 -15.31 7.81
C LEU A 128 -6.47 -16.31 8.62
N ASP A 129 -6.13 -17.44 8.01
CA ASP A 129 -5.30 -18.47 8.63
C ASP A 129 -3.84 -17.99 8.88
N VAL A 130 -3.41 -16.84 8.34
CA VAL A 130 -2.13 -16.20 8.69
C VAL A 130 -2.18 -15.54 10.07
N GLN A 131 -3.34 -15.08 10.53
CA GLN A 131 -3.48 -14.50 11.88
C GLN A 131 -3.07 -15.50 12.96
N ASP A 132 -3.29 -16.79 12.70
CA ASP A 132 -2.96 -17.89 13.60
C ASP A 132 -1.45 -18.25 13.61
N GLY A 133 -0.61 -17.50 12.88
CA GLY A 133 0.85 -17.68 12.90
C GLY A 133 1.34 -18.86 12.05
N SER A 134 0.55 -19.33 11.09
CA SER A 134 0.91 -20.46 10.22
C SER A 134 1.72 -20.00 9.00
N LYS A 135 3.01 -20.37 8.97
CA LYS A 135 3.88 -20.21 7.79
C LYS A 135 3.28 -20.84 6.53
N ALA A 136 2.61 -21.98 6.68
CA ALA A 136 1.97 -22.68 5.57
C ALA A 136 0.85 -21.83 4.95
N SER A 137 0.05 -21.15 5.77
CA SER A 137 -1.05 -20.29 5.33
C SER A 137 -0.55 -19.07 4.55
N LEU A 138 0.59 -18.52 4.95
CA LEU A 138 1.22 -17.41 4.23
C LEU A 138 1.80 -17.85 2.87
N GLN A 139 2.46 -19.01 2.83
CA GLN A 139 2.91 -19.62 1.57
C GLN A 139 1.73 -19.93 0.64
N GLU A 140 0.66 -20.48 1.19
CA GLU A 140 -0.57 -20.76 0.47
C GLU A 140 -1.23 -19.49 -0.07
N SER A 141 -1.21 -18.39 0.69
CA SER A 141 -1.67 -17.08 0.23
C SER A 141 -0.91 -16.64 -1.03
N PHE A 142 0.43 -16.78 -1.08
CA PHE A 142 1.23 -16.47 -2.28
C PHE A 142 0.89 -17.38 -3.47
N ALA A 143 0.69 -18.68 -3.23
CA ALA A 143 0.29 -19.62 -4.30
C ALA A 143 -1.08 -19.26 -4.89
N ARG A 144 -2.05 -18.93 -4.02
CA ARG A 144 -3.43 -18.56 -4.41
C ARG A 144 -3.47 -17.21 -5.12
N TRP A 145 -2.70 -16.23 -4.65
CA TRP A 145 -2.52 -14.96 -5.36
C TRP A 145 -1.94 -15.17 -6.77
N TYR A 146 -0.93 -16.04 -6.90
CA TYR A 146 -0.34 -16.32 -8.21
C TYR A 146 -1.35 -17.00 -9.15
N ALA A 147 -2.13 -17.96 -8.65
CA ALA A 147 -3.20 -18.61 -9.41
C ALA A 147 -4.22 -17.60 -9.95
N ILE A 148 -4.67 -16.64 -9.12
CA ILE A 148 -5.54 -15.53 -9.55
C ILE A 148 -4.89 -14.74 -10.69
N SER A 149 -3.60 -14.40 -10.55
CA SER A 149 -2.87 -13.61 -11.54
C SER A 149 -2.80 -14.30 -12.91
N GLU A 150 -2.74 -15.65 -12.96
CA GLU A 150 -2.73 -16.42 -14.21
C GLU A 150 -4.04 -16.28 -15.02
N HIS A 151 -5.15 -15.96 -14.34
CA HIS A 151 -6.43 -15.69 -14.98
C HIS A 151 -6.57 -14.26 -15.53
N LEU A 152 -5.54 -13.42 -15.34
CA LEU A 152 -5.45 -12.08 -15.94
C LEU A 152 -4.76 -12.18 -17.31
N GLU A 153 -5.16 -11.34 -18.26
CA GLU A 153 -4.58 -11.37 -19.63
C GLU A 153 -3.06 -11.07 -19.66
N ASN A 154 -2.48 -10.62 -18.54
CA ASN A 154 -1.04 -10.34 -18.43
C ASN A 154 -0.52 -10.45 -16.96
N PRO A 155 -0.23 -11.65 -16.46
CA PRO A 155 0.28 -11.86 -15.09
C PRO A 155 1.62 -11.16 -14.82
N HIS A 156 2.45 -10.95 -15.84
CA HIS A 156 3.78 -10.33 -15.73
C HIS A 156 3.73 -8.78 -15.62
N LEU A 157 2.56 -8.16 -15.77
CA LEU A 157 2.40 -6.70 -15.59
C LEU A 157 2.78 -6.26 -14.17
N ALA A 158 2.63 -7.13 -13.19
CA ALA A 158 2.86 -6.81 -11.79
C ALA A 158 4.22 -6.14 -11.58
N LEU A 159 5.35 -6.63 -12.12
CA LEU A 159 6.66 -6.01 -11.80
C LEU A 159 6.84 -4.60 -12.36
N ARG A 160 6.33 -4.34 -13.58
CA ARG A 160 6.43 -3.03 -14.23
C ARG A 160 5.72 -1.95 -13.41
N TYR A 161 4.61 -2.32 -12.76
CA TYR A 161 3.72 -1.39 -12.05
C TYR A 161 3.81 -1.50 -10.51
N PHE A 162 4.40 -2.58 -9.99
CA PHE A 162 4.65 -2.76 -8.56
C PHE A 162 5.59 -1.68 -8.05
N ARG A 163 6.61 -1.31 -8.83
CA ARG A 163 7.47 -0.15 -8.51
C ARG A 163 6.68 1.15 -8.39
N GLU A 164 5.67 1.38 -9.25
CA GLU A 164 4.81 2.56 -9.16
C GLU A 164 3.97 2.55 -7.89
N THR A 165 3.51 1.36 -7.47
CA THR A 165 2.78 1.13 -6.21
C THR A 165 3.67 1.41 -5.00
N ILE A 166 4.90 0.90 -4.98
CA ILE A 166 5.90 1.20 -3.95
C ILE A 166 6.19 2.72 -3.91
N ASN A 167 6.38 3.36 -5.06
CA ASN A 167 6.60 4.80 -5.14
C ASN A 167 5.38 5.59 -4.60
N LYS A 168 4.15 5.15 -4.90
CA LYS A 168 2.91 5.71 -4.33
C LYS A 168 2.91 5.59 -2.81
N VAL A 169 3.28 4.44 -2.25
CA VAL A 169 3.37 4.26 -0.80
C VAL A 169 4.42 5.19 -0.18
N LEU A 170 5.63 5.24 -0.75
CA LEU A 170 6.72 6.11 -0.27
C LEU A 170 6.38 7.60 -0.38
N ALA A 171 5.72 8.02 -1.46
CA ALA A 171 5.25 9.39 -1.64
C ALA A 171 4.22 9.80 -0.58
N ASN A 172 3.37 8.87 -0.16
CA ASN A 172 2.38 9.09 0.90
C ASN A 172 2.97 8.93 2.31
N ARG A 173 4.16 8.34 2.45
CA ARG A 173 4.81 8.05 3.73
C ARG A 173 6.25 8.54 3.77
N PRO A 174 6.48 9.87 3.70
CA PRO A 174 7.82 10.40 3.73
C PRO A 174 8.50 10.13 5.07
N PRO A 175 9.71 9.52 5.10
CA PRO A 175 10.38 9.11 6.33
C PRO A 175 10.54 10.24 7.36
N GLU A 176 10.66 11.48 6.88
CA GLU A 176 10.91 12.67 7.71
C GLU A 176 9.79 13.03 8.68
N ILE A 177 8.55 12.66 8.38
CA ILE A 177 7.39 12.91 9.26
C ILE A 177 6.92 11.64 9.97
N PHE A 178 7.29 10.49 9.42
CA PHE A 178 7.09 9.18 10.02
C PHE A 178 8.34 8.75 10.81
N SER A 179 9.05 9.63 11.51
CA SER A 179 10.19 9.28 12.38
C SER A 179 9.72 8.81 13.76
N ASP A 180 10.37 7.76 14.30
CA ASP A 180 10.22 7.25 15.67
C ASP A 180 11.11 7.98 16.68
N ILE A 181 12.05 8.78 16.19
CA ILE A 181 12.82 9.72 17.00
C ILE A 181 12.17 11.09 16.90
N GLU A 182 11.87 11.67 18.06
CA GLU A 182 11.34 13.02 18.20
C GLU A 182 12.17 13.77 19.25
N ASN A 183 12.77 14.89 18.85
CA ASN A 183 13.63 15.70 19.71
C ASN A 183 14.74 14.87 20.41
N GLY A 184 15.31 13.89 19.69
CA GLY A 184 16.36 13.01 20.21
C GLY A 184 15.88 11.86 21.11
N LYS A 185 14.57 11.76 21.39
CA LYS A 185 13.98 10.65 22.15
C LYS A 185 13.35 9.63 21.21
N VAL A 186 13.65 8.35 21.44
CA VAL A 186 12.92 7.23 20.81
C VAL A 186 11.53 7.14 21.45
N LEU A 187 10.48 7.22 20.64
CA LEU A 187 9.10 7.08 21.07
C LEU A 187 8.81 5.64 21.51
N SER A 188 7.93 5.47 22.50
CA SER A 188 7.39 4.16 22.86
C SER A 188 6.52 3.60 21.74
N ASN A 189 6.21 2.30 21.81
CA ASN A 189 5.40 1.64 20.77
C ASN A 189 4.01 2.27 20.63
N TYR A 190 3.36 2.59 21.75
CA TYR A 190 2.07 3.25 21.77
C TYR A 190 2.15 4.65 21.13
N GLU A 191 3.14 5.45 21.52
CA GLU A 191 3.38 6.79 20.94
C GLU A 191 3.65 6.70 19.42
N CYS A 192 4.39 5.69 18.97
CA CYS A 192 4.63 5.44 17.55
C CYS A 192 3.33 5.16 16.79
N VAL A 193 2.42 4.35 17.36
CA VAL A 193 1.13 4.01 16.73
C VAL A 193 0.23 5.24 16.65
N GLU A 194 0.09 6.00 17.72
CA GLU A 194 -0.76 7.20 17.74
C GLU A 194 -0.23 8.28 16.79
N LYS A 195 1.09 8.52 16.79
CA LYS A 195 1.74 9.37 15.80
C LYS A 195 1.48 8.87 14.37
N TYR A 196 1.63 7.57 14.13
CA TYR A 196 1.41 6.99 12.81
C TYR A 196 -0.03 7.19 12.31
N LYS A 197 -1.04 6.90 13.14
CA LYS A 197 -2.46 7.12 12.81
C LYS A 197 -2.72 8.58 12.48
N HIS A 198 -2.20 9.49 13.31
CA HIS A 198 -2.34 10.92 13.12
C HIS A 198 -1.73 11.38 11.79
N VAL A 199 -0.43 11.12 11.59
CA VAL A 199 0.29 11.54 10.37
C VAL A 199 -0.34 10.92 9.12
N SER A 200 -0.78 9.66 9.19
CA SER A 200 -1.51 9.01 8.08
C SER A 200 -2.84 9.71 7.77
N GLY A 201 -3.59 10.13 8.80
CA GLY A 201 -4.81 10.92 8.66
C GLY A 201 -4.55 12.27 7.99
N CYS A 202 -3.50 12.98 8.43
CA CYS A 202 -3.05 14.23 7.82
C CYS A 202 -2.69 14.06 6.35
N MET A 203 -1.84 13.08 6.01
CA MET A 203 -1.41 12.82 4.64
C MET A 203 -2.56 12.43 3.72
N ARG A 204 -3.54 11.65 4.24
CA ARG A 204 -4.76 11.33 3.50
C ARG A 204 -5.57 12.58 3.16
N LEU A 205 -5.77 13.48 4.13
CA LEU A 205 -6.50 14.73 3.93
C LEU A 205 -5.83 15.61 2.86
N ILE A 206 -4.50 15.73 2.89
CA ILE A 206 -3.72 16.48 1.89
C ILE A 206 -3.88 15.85 0.51
N ARG A 207 -3.75 14.52 0.41
CA ARG A 207 -3.90 13.77 -0.85
C ARG A 207 -5.27 13.97 -1.46
N ASP A 208 -6.32 13.83 -0.67
CA ASP A 208 -7.70 13.92 -1.14
C ASP A 208 -7.94 15.34 -1.70
N ARG A 209 -7.42 16.37 -1.03
CA ARG A 209 -7.46 17.75 -1.53
C ARG A 209 -6.69 17.98 -2.83
N VAL A 210 -5.49 17.44 -2.95
CA VAL A 210 -4.67 17.53 -4.19
C VAL A 210 -5.36 16.82 -5.36
N LYS A 211 -6.02 15.68 -5.09
CA LYS A 211 -6.79 14.95 -6.10
C LYS A 211 -8.01 15.73 -6.60
N GLU A 212 -8.65 16.50 -5.73
CA GLU A 212 -9.75 17.40 -6.11
C GLU A 212 -9.29 18.52 -7.04
N SER A 213 -8.07 19.04 -6.86
CA SER A 213 -7.59 20.22 -7.60
C SER A 213 -6.82 19.91 -8.89
N GLU A 214 -6.03 18.84 -8.91
CA GLU A 214 -5.10 18.53 -10.02
C GLU A 214 -5.43 17.20 -10.72
N GLY A 215 -6.50 16.52 -10.31
CA GLY A 215 -6.95 15.26 -10.88
C GLY A 215 -6.63 14.02 -10.03
N ARG A 216 -7.46 12.99 -10.15
CA ARG A 216 -7.51 11.81 -9.25
C ARG A 216 -6.24 10.95 -9.25
N ASP A 217 -5.43 11.02 -10.29
CA ASP A 217 -4.25 10.16 -10.51
C ASP A 217 -2.91 10.78 -10.07
N ARG A 218 -2.93 12.02 -9.59
CA ARG A 218 -1.69 12.75 -9.26
C ARG A 218 -1.14 12.29 -7.89
N GLN A 219 0.10 11.81 -7.88
CA GLN A 219 0.80 11.40 -6.66
C GLN A 219 1.19 12.61 -5.80
N LEU A 220 1.25 12.44 -4.48
CA LEU A 220 1.76 13.48 -3.58
C LEU A 220 3.26 13.72 -3.84
N LYS A 221 3.64 14.99 -3.86
CA LYS A 221 5.00 15.51 -3.95
C LYS A 221 5.36 16.15 -2.62
N ARG A 222 6.65 16.24 -2.33
CA ARG A 222 7.16 16.91 -1.12
C ARG A 222 6.62 18.32 -0.94
N SER A 223 6.50 19.08 -2.04
CA SER A 223 6.02 20.46 -2.05
C SER A 223 4.61 20.62 -1.46
N ASP A 224 3.76 19.59 -1.56
CA ASP A 224 2.35 19.71 -1.16
C ASP A 224 2.13 19.67 0.35
N TRP A 225 3.11 19.17 1.10
CA TRP A 225 2.95 18.95 2.53
C TRP A 225 4.09 19.54 3.37
N ILE A 226 5.25 19.84 2.79
CA ILE A 226 6.42 20.30 3.57
C ILE A 226 6.16 21.58 4.37
N HIS A 227 5.30 22.47 3.86
CA HIS A 227 4.92 23.73 4.51
C HIS A 227 3.85 23.54 5.61
N LEU A 228 3.23 22.36 5.68
CA LEU A 228 2.29 21.92 6.72
C LEU A 228 2.98 21.03 7.76
N LYS A 229 4.28 20.74 7.60
CA LYS A 229 5.03 19.77 8.41
C LYS A 229 4.87 19.98 9.91
N THR A 230 4.87 21.22 10.39
CA THR A 230 4.70 21.52 11.83
C THR A 230 3.33 21.12 12.36
N ILE A 231 2.27 21.31 11.56
CA ILE A 231 0.91 20.88 11.89
C ILE A 231 0.82 19.36 11.85
N ILE A 232 1.39 18.74 10.81
CA ILE A 232 1.39 17.27 10.64
C ILE A 232 2.13 16.57 11.79
N LEU A 233 3.17 17.20 12.34
CA LEU A 233 3.97 16.64 13.43
C LEU A 233 3.40 16.90 14.82
N ASP A 234 2.31 17.67 14.97
CA ASP A 234 1.68 17.96 16.26
C ASP A 234 0.72 16.84 16.71
N TRP A 235 1.16 15.59 16.60
CA TRP A 235 0.35 14.40 16.86
C TRP A 235 -0.13 14.24 18.30
N ARG A 236 0.40 15.03 19.24
CA ARG A 236 -0.03 15.06 20.64
C ARG A 236 -1.31 15.87 20.86
N ASN A 237 -1.72 16.69 19.88
CA ASN A 237 -2.98 17.43 19.89
C ASN A 237 -3.80 17.13 18.63
N PRO A 238 -4.13 15.86 18.35
CA PRO A 238 -4.57 15.40 17.03
C PRO A 238 -5.80 16.16 16.51
N ASP A 239 -6.76 16.48 17.37
CA ASP A 239 -7.97 17.21 16.98
C ASP A 239 -7.68 18.65 16.54
N LEU A 240 -6.83 19.36 17.30
CA LEU A 240 -6.43 20.72 16.99
C LEU A 240 -5.62 20.75 15.68
N SER A 241 -4.65 19.85 15.53
CA SER A 241 -3.80 19.82 14.35
C SER A 241 -4.60 19.42 13.10
N MET A 242 -5.55 18.48 13.21
CA MET A 242 -6.46 18.15 12.11
C MET A 242 -7.39 19.31 11.74
N ALA A 243 -7.90 20.07 12.73
CA ALA A 243 -8.71 21.27 12.47
C ALA A 243 -7.89 22.37 11.77
N LEU A 244 -6.67 22.62 12.23
CA LEU A 244 -5.73 23.57 11.61
C LEU A 244 -5.34 23.13 10.19
N LEU A 245 -5.14 21.84 9.97
CA LEU A 245 -4.81 21.32 8.66
C LEU A 245 -5.98 21.53 7.68
N ARG A 246 -7.22 21.23 8.11
CA ARG A 246 -8.44 21.45 7.31
C ARG A 246 -8.64 22.93 6.96
N SER A 247 -8.32 23.86 7.87
CA SER A 247 -8.48 25.29 7.60
C SER A 247 -7.43 25.83 6.63
N LYS A 248 -6.20 25.30 6.65
CA LYS A 248 -5.10 25.75 5.77
C LYS A 248 -5.08 25.12 4.38
N LEU A 249 -5.53 23.87 4.25
CA LEU A 249 -5.46 23.14 2.97
C LEU A 249 -6.13 23.83 1.77
N PRO A 250 -7.29 24.49 1.91
CA PRO A 250 -7.90 25.24 0.81
C PRO A 250 -7.01 26.37 0.28
N GLN A 251 -6.19 26.98 1.12
CA GLN A 251 -5.36 28.15 0.80
C GLN A 251 -4.07 27.76 0.07
N VAL A 252 -3.58 26.54 0.29
CA VAL A 252 -2.31 26.02 -0.26
C VAL A 252 -2.43 25.66 -1.74
N VAL A 253 -3.59 25.20 -2.16
CA VAL A 253 -3.82 24.52 -3.45
C VAL A 253 -4.22 25.50 -4.57
N MET A 254 -4.42 26.78 -4.26
CA MET A 254 -4.88 27.80 -5.21
C MET A 254 -3.78 28.52 -6.01
N ASN A 255 -2.49 28.20 -5.83
CA ASN A 255 -1.42 28.86 -6.59
C ASN A 255 -0.97 28.00 -7.79
N PRO A 256 -1.27 28.38 -9.06
CA PRO A 256 -0.94 27.60 -10.26
C PRO A 256 0.54 27.68 -10.68
N GLY A 257 1.40 28.29 -9.87
CA GLY A 257 2.84 28.37 -10.10
C GLY A 257 3.52 28.14 -8.77
N GLY A 258 4.12 26.96 -8.59
CA GLY A 258 4.60 26.49 -7.30
C GLY A 258 5.65 27.40 -6.65
N VAL A 259 5.22 28.35 -5.83
CA VAL A 259 5.93 28.90 -4.67
C VAL A 259 4.86 29.45 -3.72
N LEU A 260 4.83 28.98 -2.46
CA LEU A 260 4.07 29.61 -1.40
C LEU A 260 4.85 30.83 -0.88
N VAL A 261 4.32 32.03 -1.09
CA VAL A 261 4.67 33.20 -0.27
C VAL A 261 3.70 33.24 0.91
N TYR A 262 4.23 33.10 2.13
CA TYR A 262 3.47 33.27 3.36
C TYR A 262 3.08 34.76 3.50
N SER A 263 1.82 35.11 3.23
CA SER A 263 1.26 36.44 3.57
C SER A 263 0.75 36.48 5.02
N GLY A 264 1.60 36.08 5.96
CA GLY A 264 1.24 35.99 7.40
C GLY A 264 2.27 36.57 8.36
N LEU A 265 3.36 37.16 7.86
CA LEU A 265 4.28 37.97 8.66
C LEU A 265 4.06 39.44 8.31
N ASN A 266 2.94 39.98 8.77
CA ASN A 266 2.77 41.42 9.02
C ASN A 266 1.80 41.52 10.21
N HIS A 267 2.27 42.17 11.28
CA HIS A 267 1.66 42.29 12.61
C HIS A 267 1.85 41.00 13.45
N ILE A 268 2.75 40.93 14.43
CA ILE A 268 3.21 41.88 15.44
C ILE A 268 4.71 41.69 15.70
#